data_AF-A0A7C7TV62-F1
#
_entry.id   AF-A0A7C7TV62-F1
#
_cell.length_a   1.000
_cell.length_b   1.000
_cell.length_c   1.000
_cell.angle_alpha   90.00
_cell.angle_beta   90.00
_cell.angle_gamma   90.00
#
_symmetry.space_group_name_H-M   'P 1'
#
loop_
_entity.id
_entity.type
_entity.pdbx_description
1 polymer ?
#
loop_
_entity_poly.entity_id
_entity_poly.type
_entity_poly.pdbx_seq_one_letter_code
_entity_poly.pdbx_strand_id
1 'polypeptide(L)' 'MDDDSLATPDIEKAVNWSFGDYIFNCDWDIMASTTKARQHGFESFEDNEHMFSRILTEMAEARMIPPL' A
#
# COMPACT_ATOMS: atom_id res chain seq x y z
N MET A 1 1.27 11.71 -21.13
CA MET A 1 0.23 10.79 -20.66
C MET A 1 -0.89 11.68 -20.14
N ASP A 2 -2.09 11.58 -20.70
CA ASP A 2 -3.19 12.47 -20.32
C ASP A 2 -3.73 12.02 -18.95
N ASP A 3 -3.41 12.81 -17.92
CA ASP A 3 -3.80 12.63 -16.51
C ASP A 3 -5.33 12.57 -16.32
N ASP A 4 -6.07 13.09 -17.30
CA ASP A 4 -7.53 13.01 -17.43
C ASP A 4 -8.08 11.57 -17.53
N SER A 5 -7.22 10.56 -17.62
CA SER A 5 -7.61 9.14 -17.71
C SER A 5 -7.52 8.34 -16.40
N LEU A 6 -7.03 8.95 -15.31
CA LEU A 6 -6.95 8.32 -13.99
C LEU A 6 -8.35 8.11 -13.38
N ALA A 7 -8.49 7.08 -12.55
CA ALA A 7 -9.73 6.75 -11.86
C ALA A 7 -10.19 7.85 -10.88
N THR A 8 -9.23 8.49 -10.20
CA THR A 8 -9.45 9.64 -9.33
C THR A 8 -8.37 10.68 -9.61
N PRO A 9 -8.59 11.61 -10.56
CA PRO A 9 -7.59 12.61 -10.94
C PRO A 9 -7.44 13.72 -9.87
N ASP A 10 -8.44 13.89 -9.01
CA ASP A 10 -8.37 14.83 -7.88
C ASP A 10 -7.52 14.23 -6.74
N ILE A 11 -6.27 14.67 -6.66
CA ILE A 11 -5.28 14.14 -5.72
C ILE A 11 -5.70 14.25 -4.26
N GLU A 12 -6.41 15.32 -3.88
CA GLU A 12 -6.86 15.53 -2.51
C GLU A 12 -7.98 14.56 -2.11
N LYS A 13 -8.70 14.01 -3.09
CA LYS A 13 -9.65 12.90 -2.85
C LYS A 13 -8.97 11.55 -2.90
N ALA A 14 -7.88 11.41 -3.65
CA ALA A 14 -7.18 10.15 -3.84
C ALA A 14 -6.23 9.82 -2.67
N VAL A 15 -5.66 10.83 -2.01
CA VAL A 15 -4.56 10.65 -1.05
C VAL A 15 -4.95 11.07 0.36
N ASN A 16 -4.56 10.25 1.35
CA ASN A 16 -4.62 10.63 2.76
C ASN A 16 -3.23 11.10 3.23
N TRP A 17 -2.94 12.38 3.02
CA TRP A 17 -1.65 12.99 3.37
C TRP A 17 -1.33 12.85 4.86
N SER A 18 -2.31 13.12 5.72
CA SER A 18 -2.13 13.04 7.18
C SER A 18 -1.72 11.66 7.69
N PHE A 19 -2.17 10.59 7.01
CA PHE A 19 -1.75 9.23 7.37
C PHE A 19 -0.31 8.97 6.95
N GLY A 20 0.09 9.40 5.75
CA GLY A 20 1.48 9.34 5.30
C GLY A 20 2.40 10.09 6.26
N ASP A 21 2.04 11.33 6.61
CA ASP A 21 2.80 12.15 7.57
C ASP A 21 2.94 11.45 8.93
N TYR A 22 1.88 10.82 9.43
CA TYR A 22 1.94 10.07 10.67
C TYR A 22 2.92 8.90 10.58
N ILE A 23 2.80 8.05 9.55
CA ILE A 23 3.65 6.86 9.40
C ILE A 23 5.13 7.24 9.20
N PHE A 24 5.43 8.24 8.37
CA PHE A 24 6.81 8.61 8.06
C PHE A 24 7.50 9.49 9.11
N ASN A 25 6.75 10.15 10.00
CA ASN A 25 7.31 10.95 11.10
C ASN A 25 7.25 10.26 12.47
N CYS A 26 6.89 8.98 12.54
CA CYS A 26 6.99 8.22 13.79
C CYS A 26 8.42 7.74 14.02
N ASP A 27 8.96 7.98 15.23
CA ASP A 27 10.28 7.49 15.65
C ASP A 27 10.25 6.04 16.17
N TRP A 28 9.17 5.30 15.89
CA TRP A 28 8.92 3.96 16.42
C TRP A 28 8.13 3.11 15.44
N ASP A 29 8.36 1.80 15.49
CA ASP A 29 7.70 0.84 14.60
C ASP A 29 6.37 0.34 15.17
N ILE A 30 5.36 0.23 14.29
CA ILE A 30 4.10 -0.46 14.59
C ILE A 30 4.25 -1.93 14.19
N MET A 31 4.42 -2.81 15.18
CA MET A 31 4.64 -4.24 14.98
C MET A 31 3.53 -5.08 15.64
N ALA A 32 3.04 -6.10 14.94
CA ALA A 32 2.06 -7.05 15.48
C ALA A 32 2.62 -8.47 15.49
N SER A 33 2.40 -9.20 16.58
CA SER A 33 2.76 -10.62 16.65
C SER A 33 1.76 -11.47 15.87
N THR A 34 2.28 -12.32 14.99
CA THR A 34 1.51 -13.30 14.21
C THR A 34 1.62 -14.72 14.78
N THR A 35 2.23 -14.89 15.96
CA THR A 35 2.46 -16.18 16.61
C THR A 35 1.17 -16.97 16.80
N LYS A 36 0.11 -16.31 17.27
CA LYS A 36 -1.19 -16.97 17.48
C LYS A 36 -1.75 -17.53 16.18
N ALA A 37 -1.67 -16.78 15.08
CA ALA A 37 -2.16 -17.24 13.78
C ALA A 37 -1.40 -18.51 13.32
N ARG A 38 -0.08 -18.51 13.46
CA ARG A 38 0.79 -19.66 13.13
C ARG A 38 0.50 -20.88 13.99
N GLN A 39 0.28 -20.70 15.29
CA GLN A 39 -0.12 -21.78 16.21
C GLN A 39 -1.47 -22.42 15.83
N HIS A 40 -2.30 -21.71 15.09
CA HIS A 40 -3.59 -22.20 14.60
C HIS A 40 -3.58 -22.55 13.09
N GLY A 41 -2.40 -22.82 12.53
CA GLY A 41 -2.25 -23.37 11.18
C GLY A 41 -2.20 -22.33 10.05
N PHE A 42 -2.13 -21.03 10.37
CA PHE A 42 -1.91 -20.00 9.36
C PHE A 42 -0.41 -19.77 9.18
N GLU A 43 0.18 -20.52 8.24
CA GLU A 43 1.62 -20.53 7.99
C GLU A 43 2.06 -19.56 6.88
N SER A 44 1.13 -19.03 6.10
CA SER A 44 1.46 -18.14 4.99
C SER A 44 2.12 -16.85 5.47
N PHE A 45 3.00 -16.35 4.61
CA PHE A 45 3.66 -15.07 4.75
C PHE A 45 3.85 -14.48 3.36
N GLU A 46 4.09 -13.18 3.31
CA GLU A 46 4.38 -12.45 2.07
C GLU A 46 5.73 -11.75 2.24
N ASP A 47 6.50 -11.69 1.17
CA ASP A 47 7.68 -10.84 1.09
C ASP A 47 7.25 -9.40 0.81
N ASN A 48 7.72 -8.44 1.61
CA ASN A 48 7.22 -7.07 1.52
C ASN A 48 7.60 -6.39 0.18
N GLU A 49 8.80 -6.63 -0.36
CA GLU A 49 9.24 -6.02 -1.62
C GLU A 49 8.41 -6.57 -2.79
N HIS A 50 8.18 -7.88 -2.80
CA HIS A 50 7.29 -8.52 -3.77
C HIS A 50 5.85 -7.98 -3.65
N MET A 51 5.33 -7.87 -2.43
CA MET A 51 4.00 -7.33 -2.14
C MET A 51 3.84 -5.91 -2.70
N PHE A 52 4.78 -5.01 -2.40
CA PHE A 52 4.70 -3.62 -2.87
C PHE A 52 4.82 -3.52 -4.39
N SER A 53 5.71 -4.31 -5.01
CA SER A 53 5.83 -4.35 -6.48
C SER A 53 4.52 -4.80 -7.14
N ARG A 54 3.87 -5.82 -6.59
CA ARG A 54 2.57 -6.29 -7.05
C ARG A 54 1.48 -5.23 -6.84
N ILE A 55 1.39 -4.62 -5.66
CA ILE A 55 0.38 -3.59 -5.35
C ILE A 55 0.53 -2.39 -6.29
N LEU A 56 1.74 -1.89 -6.53
CA LEU A 56 1.96 -0.76 -7.43
C LEU A 56 1.55 -1.10 -8.88
N THR A 57 1.81 -2.34 -9.32
CA THR A 57 1.37 -2.84 -10.62
C THR A 57 -0.16 -2.88 -10.70
N GLU A 58 -0.83 -3.46 -9.70
CA GLU A 58 -2.29 -3.51 -9.60
C GLU A 58 -2.92 -2.10 -9.58
N MET A 59 -2.28 -1.14 -8.91
CA MET A 59 -2.73 0.26 -8.88
C MET A 59 -2.61 0.93 -10.26
N ALA A 60 -1.54 0.66 -11.00
CA ALA A 60 -1.37 1.16 -12.36
C ALA A 60 -2.40 0.55 -13.32
N GLU A 61 -2.64 -0.76 -13.25
CA GLU A 61 -3.67 -1.46 -14.03
C GLU A 61 -5.07 -0.91 -13.73
N ALA A 62 -5.35 -0.58 -12.46
CA ALA A 62 -6.58 0.05 -12.02
C ALA A 62 -6.67 1.54 -12.40
N ARG A 63 -5.64 2.11 -13.04
CA ARG A 63 -5.52 3.55 -13.36
C ARG A 63 -5.64 4.46 -12.14
N MET A 64 -5.23 3.98 -10.97
CA MET A 64 -5.13 4.80 -9.76
C MET A 64 -3.86 5.66 -9.78
N ILE A 65 -2.80 5.15 -10.39
CA ILE A 65 -1.54 5.84 -10.65
C ILE A 65 -1.13 5.67 -12.12
N PRO A 66 -0.22 6.49 -12.63
CA PRO A 66 0.41 6.25 -13.93
C PRO A 66 1.13 4.89 -13.98
N PRO A 67 1.26 4.28 -15.18
CA PRO A 67 2.10 3.11 -15.37
C PRO A 67 3.56 3.43 -15.02
N LEU A 68 4.24 2.44 -14.43
CA LEU A 68 5.63 2.48 -14.01
C LEU A 68 6.60 2.44 -15.20
#